data_AF-A0A7X7MIN0-F1
#
_entry.id   AF-A0A7X7MIN0-F1
#
_cell.length_a   1.000
_cell.length_b   1.000
_cell.length_c   1.000
_cell.angle_alpha   90.00
_cell.angle_beta   90.00
_cell.angle_gamma   90.00
#
_symmetry.space_group_name_H-M   'P 1'
#
loop_
_entity.id
_entity.type
_entity.pdbx_description
1 polymer ?
#
loop_
_entity_poly.entity_id
_entity_poly.type
_entity_poly.pdbx_seq_one_letter_code
_entity_poly.pdbx_strand_id
1 'polypeptide(L)' 'MQQYLAFDLGASSGRAILGTLQDGKISLQELHRFDNGALQCNGGLFWNILGLFHELKVG' A
#
# COMPACT_ATOMS: atom_id res chain seq x y z
N MET A 1 10.99 21.04 -2.34
CA MET A 1 10.96 19.56 -2.29
C MET A 1 9.51 19.14 -2.20
N GLN A 2 9.00 18.38 -3.17
CA GLN A 2 7.61 17.89 -3.15
C GLN A 2 7.62 16.39 -2.85
N GLN A 3 6.76 15.97 -1.93
CA GLN A 3 6.65 14.59 -1.48
C GLN A 3 5.25 14.06 -1.77
N TYR A 4 5.19 12.82 -2.25
CA TYR A 4 3.96 12.12 -2.60
C TYR A 4 4.02 10.72 -2.00
N LEU A 5 2.94 10.31 -1.33
CA LEU A 5 2.79 8.94 -0.86
C LEU A 5 1.86 8.19 -1.81
N ALA A 6 2.37 7.12 -2.41
CA ALA A 6 1.59 6.23 -3.26
C ALA A 6 1.35 4.90 -2.54
N PHE A 7 0.10 4.44 -2.57
CA PHE A 7 -0.27 3.09 -2.13
C PHE A 7 -0.53 2.21 -3.35
N ASP A 8 0.19 1.12 -3.45
CA ASP A 8 0.01 0.08 -4.47
C ASP A 8 -0.64 -1.14 -3.81
N LEU A 9 -1.92 -1.38 -4.11
CA LEU A 9 -2.72 -2.45 -3.51
C LEU A 9 -2.88 -3.60 -4.52
N GLY A 10 -1.94 -4.53 -4.48
CA GLY A 10 -1.98 -5.75 -5.27
C GLY A 10 -2.89 -6.82 -4.63
N ALA A 11 -3.21 -7.87 -5.39
CA ALA A 11 -4.14 -8.91 -4.95
C ALA A 11 -3.61 -9.79 -3.79
N SER A 12 -2.32 -9.74 -3.50
CA SER A 12 -1.67 -10.55 -2.46
C SER A 12 -0.74 -9.77 -1.55
N SER A 13 -0.32 -8.57 -1.96
CA SER A 13 0.50 -7.67 -1.14
C SER A 13 0.12 -6.22 -1.42
N GLY A 14 0.42 -5.34 -0.47
CA GLY A 14 0.34 -3.90 -0.63
C GLY A 14 1.65 -3.22 -0.22
N ARG A 15 1.86 -1.99 -0.72
CA ARG A 15 3.03 -1.16 -0.43
C ARG A 15 2.68 0.31 -0.29
N ALA A 16 3.41 1.01 0.56
CA ALA A 16 3.46 2.47 0.64
C ALA A 16 4.83 2.96 0.14
N ILE A 17 4.83 3.83 -0.86
CA ILE A 17 6.05 4.34 -1.52
C ILE A 17 6.06 5.86 -1.44
N LEU A 18 7.10 6.42 -0.81
CA LEU A 18 7.37 7.85 -0.80
C LEU A 18 8.16 8.24 -2.06
N GLY A 19 7.53 9.04 -2.93
CA GLY A 19 8.18 9.71 -4.04
C GLY A 19 8.58 11.12 -3.65
N THR A 20 9.87 11.44 -3.79
CA THR A 20 10.37 12.82 -3.63
C THR A 20 10.78 13.37 -5.00
N LEU A 21 10.17 14.49 -5.40
CA LEU A 21 10.55 15.23 -6.60
C LEU A 21 11.39 16.45 -6.22
N GLN A 22 12.65 16.44 -6.66
CA GLN A 22 13.61 17.51 -6.44
C GLN A 22 14.49 17.68 -7.67
N ASP A 23 14.66 18.92 -8.14
CA ASP A 23 15.52 19.28 -9.28
C ASP A 23 15.25 18.45 -10.54
N GLY A 24 13.96 18.20 -10.81
CA GLY A 24 13.50 17.41 -11.96
C GLY A 24 13.77 15.90 -11.85
N LYS A 25 14.30 15.42 -10.73
CA LYS A 25 14.58 14.00 -10.46
C LYS A 25 13.63 13.45 -9.41
N ILE A 26 13.20 12.21 -9.63
CA ILE A 26 12.40 11.46 -8.67
C ILE A 26 13.28 10.47 -7.92
N SER A 27 13.15 10.42 -6.59
CA SER A 27 13.67 9.33 -5.76
C SER A 27 12.50 8.62 -5.08
N LEU A 28 12.56 7.30 -5.03
CA LEU A 28 11.51 6.46 -4.44
C LEU A 28 12.06 5.72 -3.21
N GLN A 29 11.26 5.68 -2.15
CA GLN A 29 11.54 4.90 -0.95
C GLN A 29 10.30 4.08 -0.59
N GLU A 30 10.46 2.76 -0.49
CA GLU A 30 9.42 1.90 0.10
C GLU A 30 9.40 2.12 1.61
N LEU A 31 8.28 2.62 2.14
CA LEU A 31 8.11 2.90 3.56
C LEU A 31 7.45 1.73 4.30
N HIS A 32 6.52 1.05 3.62
CA HIS A 32 5.77 -0.05 4.19
C HIS A 32 5.44 -1.10 3.14
N ARG A 33 5.41 -2.36 3.57
CA ARG A 33 4.97 -3.52 2.78
C ARG A 33 4.19 -4.46 3.68
N PHE A 34 3.06 -4.94 3.17
CA PHE A 34 2.16 -5.79 3.92
C PHE A 34 1.50 -6.84 3.02
N ASP A 35 0.99 -7.90 3.63
CA ASP A 35 0.17 -8.91 2.95
C ASP A 35 -1.24 -8.37 2.72
N ASN A 36 -1.79 -8.61 1.54
CA ASN A 36 -3.16 -8.24 1.16
C ASN A 36 -3.91 -9.47 0.63
N GLY A 37 -3.87 -10.58 1.37
CA GLY A 37 -4.58 -11.79 0.95
C GLY A 37 -6.10 -11.66 1.07
N ALA A 38 -6.83 -12.29 0.15
CA ALA A 38 -8.27 -12.43 0.26
C ALA A 38 -8.66 -13.34 1.43
N LEU A 39 -9.75 -13.00 2.11
CA LEU A 39 -10.36 -13.79 3.17
C LEU A 39 -11.43 -14.70 2.59
N GLN A 40 -11.49 -15.94 3.06
CA GLN A 40 -12.57 -16.86 2.75
C GLN A 40 -13.70 -16.73 3.79
N CYS A 41 -14.92 -16.46 3.34
CA CYS A 41 -16.09 -16.33 4.21
C CYS A 41 -17.35 -16.82 3.49
N ASN A 42 -18.17 -17.64 4.15
CA ASN A 42 -19.43 -18.16 3.59
C ASN A 42 -19.29 -18.75 2.16
N GLY A 43 -18.16 -19.42 1.88
CA GLY A 43 -17.87 -20.02 0.57
C GLY A 43 -17.39 -19.05 -0.51
N GLY A 44 -17.30 -17.74 -0.23
CA GLY A 44 -16.77 -16.72 -1.13
C GLY A 44 -15.40 -16.18 -0.70
N LEU A 45 -14.77 -15.44 -1.60
CA LEU A 45 -13.52 -14.70 -1.36
C LEU A 45 -13.81 -13.20 -1.30
N PHE A 46 -13.28 -12.55 -0.27
CA PHE A 46 -13.53 -11.14 0.04
C PHE A 46 -12.24 -10.42 0.40
N TRP A 47 -12.14 -9.14 0.09
CA TRP A 47 -11.05 -8.30 0.59
C TRP A 47 -11.25 -7.98 2.07
N ASN A 48 -10.17 -8.05 2.85
CA ASN A 48 -10.17 -7.57 4.22
C ASN A 48 -10.09 -6.03 4.23
N ILE A 49 -11.20 -5.33 4.03
CA ILE A 49 -11.22 -3.86 3.95
C ILE A 49 -10.71 -3.19 5.23
N LEU A 50 -11.04 -3.77 6.40
CA LEU A 50 -10.56 -3.24 7.69
C LEU A 50 -9.06 -3.48 7.88
N GLY A 51 -8.55 -4.63 7.44
CA GLY A 51 -7.12 -4.93 7.41
C GLY A 51 -6.37 -3.98 6.48
N LEU A 52 -6.86 -3.79 5.26
CA LEU A 52 -6.33 -2.80 4.32
C LEU A 52 -6.25 -1.40 4.96
N PHE A 53 -7.34 -0.93 5.55
CA PHE A 53 -7.36 0.39 6.21
C PHE A 53 -6.42 0.47 7.42
N HIS A 54 -6.21 -0.63 8.14
CA HIS A 54 -5.19 -0.70 9.19
C HIS A 54 -3.79 -0.51 8.61
N GLU A 55 -3.43 -1.27 7.57
CA GLU A 55 -2.12 -1.18 6.93
C GLU A 55 -1.83 0.20 6.33
N LEU A 56 -2.86 0.84 5.74
CA LEU A 56 -2.77 2.22 5.25
C LEU A 56 -2.54 3.28 6.35
N LYS A 57 -2.80 2.95 7.62
CA LYS A 57 -2.52 3.85 8.76
C LYS A 57 -1.19 3.54 9.44
N VAL A 58 -0.70 2.31 9.30
CA VAL A 58 0.62 1.89 9.77
C VAL A 58 1.70 2.50 8.87
N GLY A 59 1.47 2.49 7.55
CA GLY A 59 2.38 3.02 6.52
C GLY A 59 2.07 4.44 6.07
#